data_AF-A0A1I4VC59-F1
#
_entry.id   AF-A0A1I4VC59-F1
#
_cell.length_a   1.000
_cell.length_b   1.000
_cell.length_c   1.000
_cell.angle_alpha   90.00
_cell.angle_beta   90.00
_cell.angle_gamma   90.00
#
_symmetry.space_group_name_H-M   'P 1'
#
loop_
_entity.id
_entity.type
_entity.pdbx_description
1 polymer ?
#
loop_
_entity_poly.entity_id
_entity_poly.type
_entity_poly.pdbx_seq_one_letter_code
_entity_poly.pdbx_strand_id
1 'polypeptide(L)'
;MVAYTLLCNHIPINGHLIGTNEYEGHHVFDIWYRNTSVMKPTAITGDMHSINKANFAILHWFGVRSEPHFTDLNKQLKKLYFTWERSAYKKWLIQPVEQINQDLIIRKKIMSIVLSLRWD
;
A
#
# COMPACT_ATOMS: atom_id res chain seq x y z
N MET A 1 19.97 15.09 3.48
CA MET A 1 18.79 14.69 4.28
C MET A 1 17.55 15.24 3.58
N VAL A 2 16.41 14.54 3.61
CA VAL A 2 15.17 14.94 2.94
C VAL A 2 14.04 15.02 3.97
N ALA A 3 13.17 16.03 3.84
CA ALA A 3 12.00 16.18 4.71
C ALA A 3 10.84 15.34 4.19
N TYR A 4 10.36 14.40 5.01
CA TYR A 4 9.19 13.58 4.74
C TYR A 4 8.01 14.07 5.58
N THR A 5 6.95 14.55 4.95
CA THR A 5 5.87 15.28 5.64
C THR A 5 4.51 14.62 5.39
N LEU A 6 3.75 14.41 6.46
CA LEU A 6 2.36 13.99 6.40
C LEU A 6 1.47 15.24 6.41
N LEU A 7 0.73 15.43 5.33
CA LEU A 7 -0.18 16.55 5.13
C LEU A 7 -1.63 16.07 5.22
N CYS A 8 -2.49 16.84 5.87
CA CYS A 8 -3.94 16.65 5.88
C CYS A 8 -4.59 17.97 5.46
N ASN A 9 -5.32 17.99 4.34
CA ASN A 9 -5.95 19.20 3.78
C ASN A 9 -4.98 20.40 3.68
N HIS A 10 -3.79 20.18 3.14
CA HIS A 10 -2.70 21.17 3.03
C HIS A 10 -2.08 21.64 4.35
N ILE A 11 -2.45 21.04 5.49
CA ILE A 11 -1.88 21.35 6.80
C ILE A 11 -0.86 20.26 7.16
N PRO A 12 0.40 20.60 7.50
CA PRO A 12 1.36 19.62 7.99
C PRO A 12 0.95 19.15 9.38
N ILE A 13 0.75 17.85 9.54
CA ILE A 13 0.30 17.24 10.81
C ILE A 13 1.37 16.36 11.46
N ASN A 14 2.34 15.87 10.68
CA ASN A 14 3.53 15.20 11.19
C ASN A 14 4.68 15.33 10.17
N GLY A 15 5.92 15.23 10.64
CA GLY A 15 7.11 15.33 9.80
C GLY A 15 8.27 14.51 10.36
N HIS A 16 9.09 13.97 9.45
CA HIS A 16 10.28 13.20 9.77
C HIS A 16 11.41 13.54 8.79
N LEU A 17 12.66 13.41 9.23
CA LEU A 17 13.82 13.58 8.38
C LEU A 17 14.33 12.20 7.99
N ILE A 18 14.39 11.92 6.69
CA ILE A 18 14.89 10.66 6.15
C ILE A 18 16.24 10.87 5.44
N GLY A 19 17.02 9.80 5.39
CA GLY A 19 18.27 9.77 4.63
C GLY A 19 18.03 10.02 3.14
N THR A 20 18.98 10.64 2.44
CA THR A 20 18.86 10.88 0.99
C THR A 20 18.86 9.60 0.16
N ASN A 21 19.30 8.49 0.74
CA ASN A 21 19.33 7.18 0.12
C ASN A 21 18.24 6.24 0.69
N GLU A 22 17.37 6.75 1.56
CA GLU A 22 16.28 5.97 2.12
C GLU A 22 15.07 5.99 1.18
N TYR A 23 14.39 4.85 1.10
CA TYR A 23 13.18 4.74 0.28
C TYR A 23 11.96 5.21 1.07
N GLU A 24 11.28 6.24 0.57
CA GLU A 24 10.14 6.88 1.23
C GLU A 24 9.03 5.90 1.65
N GLY A 25 8.75 4.90 0.81
CA GLY A 25 7.76 3.87 1.09
C GLY A 25 8.04 3.03 2.34
N HIS A 26 9.21 3.12 2.96
CA HIS A 26 9.47 2.46 4.26
C HIS A 26 8.92 3.26 5.45
N HIS A 27 8.63 4.56 5.29
CA HIS A 27 8.33 5.45 6.41
C HIS A 27 6.84 5.82 6.52
N VAL A 28 5.99 5.42 5.56
CA VAL A 28 4.55 5.75 5.53
C VAL A 28 3.82 5.29 6.79
N PHE A 29 4.03 4.04 7.21
CA PHE A 29 3.37 3.52 8.41
C PHE A 29 3.82 4.27 9.66
N ASP A 30 5.12 4.53 9.81
CA ASP A 30 5.68 5.19 10.98
C ASP A 30 5.21 6.63 11.13
N ILE A 31 5.21 7.41 10.04
CA ILE A 31 4.77 8.81 10.10
C ILE A 31 3.27 8.93 10.42
N TRP A 32 2.47 7.96 9.98
CA TRP A 32 1.05 7.90 10.32
C TRP A 32 0.82 7.41 11.76
N TYR A 33 1.42 6.29 12.15
CA TYR A 33 1.22 5.68 13.46
C TYR A 33 1.70 6.58 14.60
N ARG A 34 2.80 7.32 14.37
CA ARG A 34 3.36 8.27 15.35
C ARG A 34 2.75 9.67 15.28
N ASN A 35 1.73 9.90 14.45
CA ASN A 35 1.07 11.20 14.38
C ASN A 35 0.36 11.48 15.71
N THR A 36 0.82 12.48 16.46
CA THR A 36 0.24 12.92 17.74
C THR A 36 -0.78 14.04 17.59
N SER A 37 -0.97 14.59 16.38
CA SER A 37 -1.95 15.65 16.15
C SER A 37 -3.38 15.18 16.39
N VAL A 38 -4.28 16.14 16.58
CA VAL A 38 -5.73 15.91 16.73
C VAL A 38 -6.33 15.35 15.44
N MET A 39 -5.76 15.69 14.29
CA MET A 39 -6.22 15.22 12.98
C MET A 39 -5.73 13.79 12.73
N LYS A 40 -6.65 12.83 12.64
CA LYS A 40 -6.35 11.42 12.34
C LYS A 40 -6.88 11.05 10.94
N PRO A 41 -6.02 11.05 9.91
CA PRO A 41 -6.45 10.67 8.57
C PRO A 41 -6.83 9.18 8.54
N THR A 42 -7.99 8.88 7.95
CA THR A 42 -8.49 7.51 7.72
C THR A 42 -7.99 6.91 6.41
N ALA A 43 -7.44 7.75 5.53
CA ALA A 43 -6.83 7.36 4.28
C ALA A 43 -5.51 8.12 4.08
N ILE A 44 -4.52 7.44 3.50
CA ILE A 44 -3.23 8.01 3.15
C ILE A 44 -3.05 7.89 1.64
N THR A 45 -2.64 9.00 1.02
CA THR A 45 -2.27 9.05 -0.38
C THR A 45 -0.85 9.58 -0.54
N GLY A 46 -0.21 9.20 -1.63
CA GLY A 46 1.16 9.56 -1.97
C GLY A 46 1.46 9.16 -3.41
N ASP A 47 2.61 9.59 -3.92
CA ASP A 47 3.03 9.25 -5.29
C ASP A 47 3.65 7.85 -5.37
N MET A 48 4.28 7.53 -6.50
CA MET A 48 4.90 6.23 -6.71
C MET A 48 6.04 5.88 -5.75
N HIS A 49 6.69 6.86 -5.12
CA HIS A 49 7.77 6.63 -4.15
C HIS A 49 7.24 6.17 -2.79
N SER A 50 5.97 6.47 -2.48
CA SER A 50 5.30 5.99 -1.27
C SER A 50 4.79 4.54 -1.36
N ILE A 51 4.77 3.95 -2.56
CA ILE A 51 4.16 2.63 -2.81
C ILE A 51 5.02 1.51 -2.21
N ASN A 52 4.49 0.86 -1.17
CA ASN A 52 5.06 -0.36 -0.63
C ASN A 52 3.94 -1.38 -0.39
N LYS A 53 4.06 -2.58 -0.97
CA LYS A 53 3.07 -3.67 -0.83
C LYS A 53 2.83 -4.05 0.63
N ALA A 54 3.83 -3.90 1.49
CA ALA A 54 3.68 -4.13 2.93
C ALA A 54 2.80 -3.09 3.62
N ASN A 55 2.94 -1.82 3.26
CA ASN A 55 2.12 -0.78 3.84
C ASN A 55 0.64 -0.99 3.55
N PHE A 56 0.28 -1.51 2.37
CA PHE A 56 -1.12 -1.82 2.07
C PHE A 56 -1.73 -2.81 3.07
N ALA A 57 -1.03 -3.91 3.40
CA ALA A 57 -1.54 -4.89 4.36
C ALA A 57 -1.51 -4.35 5.80
N ILE A 58 -0.41 -3.70 6.19
CA ILE A 58 -0.24 -3.20 7.55
C ILE A 58 -1.25 -2.09 7.83
N LEU A 59 -1.34 -1.06 6.98
CA LEU A 59 -2.31 0.03 7.15
C LEU A 59 -3.75 -0.50 7.20
N HIS A 60 -4.09 -1.49 6.36
CA HIS A 60 -5.40 -2.11 6.38
C HIS A 60 -5.71 -2.79 7.72
N TRP A 61 -4.76 -3.53 8.31
CA TRP A 61 -4.94 -4.13 9.64
C TRP A 61 -5.19 -3.11 10.74
N PHE A 62 -4.64 -1.90 10.61
CA PHE A 62 -4.87 -0.80 11.53
C PHE A 62 -6.06 0.10 11.17
N GLY A 63 -6.88 -0.30 10.18
CA GLY A 63 -8.11 0.42 9.79
C GLY A 63 -7.89 1.64 8.92
N VAL A 64 -6.71 1.78 8.30
CA VAL A 64 -6.35 2.90 7.42
C VAL A 64 -6.36 2.45 5.97
N ARG A 65 -6.94 3.26 5.09
CA ARG A 65 -6.90 3.01 3.65
C ARG A 65 -5.63 3.56 3.04
N SER A 66 -4.95 2.72 2.27
CA SER A 66 -3.84 3.13 1.42
C SER A 66 -4.37 3.40 0.02
N GLU A 67 -4.38 4.66 -0.39
CA GLU A 67 -4.93 5.15 -1.66
C GLU A 67 -3.84 5.86 -2.49
N PRO A 68 -2.80 5.15 -2.95
CA PRO A 68 -1.70 5.78 -3.66
C PRO A 68 -2.11 6.24 -5.06
N HIS A 69 -1.46 7.31 -5.52
CA HIS A 69 -1.59 7.82 -6.85
C HIS A 69 -0.69 7.03 -7.82
N PHE A 70 -1.31 6.29 -8.74
CA PHE A 70 -0.58 5.54 -9.77
C PHE A 70 -0.40 6.39 -11.03
N THR A 71 0.85 6.67 -11.39
CA THR A 71 1.18 7.34 -12.67
C THR A 71 0.84 6.47 -13.88
N ASP A 72 0.98 5.14 -13.75
CA ASP A 72 0.58 4.16 -14.78
C ASP A 72 -0.24 3.05 -14.12
N LEU A 73 -1.56 3.21 -14.16
CA LEU A 73 -2.51 2.25 -13.62
C LEU A 73 -2.39 0.89 -14.32
N ASN A 74 -2.28 0.87 -15.66
CA ASN A 74 -2.20 -0.36 -16.45
C ASN A 74 -1.00 -1.22 -16.06
N LYS A 75 0.15 -0.59 -15.79
CA LYS A 75 1.34 -1.29 -15.29
C LYS A 75 1.15 -1.88 -13.89
N GLN A 76 0.38 -1.24 -13.02
CA GLN A 76 0.09 -1.79 -11.68
C GLN A 76 -0.94 -2.91 -11.73
N LEU A 77 -1.96 -2.79 -12.58
CA LEU A 77 -2.98 -3.85 -12.76
C LEU A 77 -2.36 -5.17 -13.23
N LYS A 78 -1.29 -5.11 -14.04
CA LYS A 78 -0.50 -6.30 -14.42
C LYS A 78 0.17 -7.03 -13.26
N LYS A 79 0.18 -6.46 -12.06
CA LYS A 79 0.75 -7.06 -10.84
C LYS A 79 -0.33 -7.56 -9.87
N LEU A 80 -1.60 -7.56 -10.28
CA LEU A 80 -2.71 -8.03 -9.47
C LEU A 80 -2.91 -9.54 -9.71
N TYR A 81 -2.73 -10.34 -8.66
CA TYR A 81 -2.85 -11.79 -8.72
C TYR A 81 -4.01 -12.26 -7.86
N PHE A 82 -4.54 -13.44 -8.16
CA PHE A 82 -5.60 -14.08 -7.39
C PHE A 82 -5.14 -15.37 -6.73
N THR A 83 -5.77 -15.73 -5.61
CA THR A 83 -5.46 -16.94 -4.83
C THR A 83 -6.56 -18.00 -4.88
N TRP A 84 -7.77 -17.65 -5.32
CA TRP A 84 -8.91 -18.55 -5.47
C TRP A 84 -9.23 -18.82 -6.94
N GLU A 85 -10.33 -19.50 -7.24
CA GLU A 85 -10.74 -19.69 -8.63
C GLU A 85 -11.04 -18.36 -9.35
N ARG A 86 -10.64 -18.27 -10.62
CA ARG A 86 -10.92 -17.11 -11.48
C ARG A 86 -12.42 -16.75 -11.56
N SER A 87 -13.30 -17.75 -11.38
CA SER A 87 -14.75 -17.60 -11.35
C SER A 87 -15.21 -16.59 -10.28
N ALA A 88 -14.54 -16.53 -9.13
CA ALA A 88 -14.86 -15.63 -8.02
C ALA A 88 -14.73 -14.14 -8.39
N TYR A 89 -13.88 -13.83 -9.38
CA TYR A 89 -13.52 -12.46 -9.75
C TYR A 89 -14.25 -11.96 -11.01
N LYS A 90 -15.06 -12.80 -11.67
CA LYS A 90 -15.73 -12.42 -12.94
C LYS A 90 -16.65 -11.20 -12.83
N LYS A 91 -17.20 -10.96 -11.63
CA LYS A 91 -18.11 -9.83 -11.36
C LYS A 91 -17.38 -8.54 -10.99
N TRP A 92 -16.06 -8.60 -10.80
CA TRP A 92 -15.29 -7.45 -10.31
C TRP A 92 -14.87 -6.54 -11.46
N LEU A 93 -14.91 -5.23 -11.22
CA LEU A 93 -14.50 -4.21 -12.19
C LEU A 93 -13.03 -4.38 -12.60
N ILE A 94 -12.18 -4.71 -11.63
CA ILE A 94 -10.75 -4.95 -11.84
C ILE A 94 -10.49 -6.45 -11.73
N GLN A 95 -10.08 -7.05 -12.85
CA GLN A 95 -9.78 -8.47 -12.90
C GLN A 95 -8.28 -8.72 -12.68
N PRO A 96 -7.92 -9.65 -11.78
CA PRO A 96 -6.53 -10.06 -11.57
C PRO A 96 -6.01 -10.83 -12.79
N VAL A 97 -4.72 -10.68 -13.09
CA VAL A 97 -4.12 -11.20 -14.32
C VAL A 97 -3.88 -12.71 -14.27
N GLU A 98 -3.41 -13.23 -13.13
CA GLU A 98 -2.96 -14.61 -13.00
C GLU A 98 -3.13 -15.16 -11.57
N GLN A 99 -3.19 -16.48 -11.46
CA GLN A 99 -3.22 -17.18 -10.17
C GLN A 99 -1.83 -17.17 -9.55
N ILE A 100 -1.76 -16.87 -8.27
CA ILE A 100 -0.49 -16.93 -7.55
C ILE A 100 -0.11 -18.37 -7.20
N ASN A 101 1.17 -18.69 -7.36
CA ASN A 101 1.71 -19.98 -6.92
C ASN A 101 1.99 -19.95 -5.41
N GLN A 102 1.03 -20.41 -4.62
CA GLN A 102 1.11 -20.41 -3.16
C GLN A 102 2.24 -21.31 -2.63
N ASP A 103 2.45 -22.46 -3.26
CA ASP A 103 3.51 -23.39 -2.88
C ASP A 103 4.90 -22.76 -3.00
N LEU A 104 5.13 -21.99 -4.07
CA LEU A 104 6.39 -21.28 -4.28
C LEU A 104 6.63 -20.22 -3.19
N ILE A 105 5.58 -19.52 -2.77
CA ILE A 105 5.66 -18.49 -1.71
C ILE A 105 6.03 -19.13 -0.38
N ILE A 106 5.33 -20.21 -0.01
CA ILE A 106 5.57 -20.95 1.23
C ILE A 106 6.99 -21.51 1.25
N ARG A 107 7.41 -22.17 0.15
CA ARG A 107 8.74 -22.80 0.05
C ARG A 107 9.88 -21.80 0.11
N LYS A 108 9.75 -20.65 -0.55
CA LYS A 108 10.84 -19.65 -0.60
C LYS A 108 10.91 -18.74 0.64
N LYS A 109 9.99 -18.86 1.62
CA LYS A 109 9.84 -17.90 2.73
C LYS A 109 9.78 -16.44 2.25
N ILE A 110 9.36 -16.21 1.00
CA ILE A 110 9.22 -14.86 0.47
C ILE A 110 7.90 -14.33 1.01
N MET A 111 7.96 -13.32 1.89
CA MET A 111 6.80 -12.52 2.26
C MET A 111 6.28 -11.77 1.03
N SER A 112 5.55 -12.47 0.19
CA SER A 112 4.80 -11.90 -0.93
C SER A 112 3.46 -11.48 -0.37
N ILE A 113 3.25 -10.20 -0.16
CA ILE A 113 1.95 -9.72 0.31
C ILE A 113 0.98 -9.77 -0.88
N VAL A 114 0.07 -10.74 -0.80
CA VAL A 114 -0.99 -10.97 -1.78
C VAL A 114 -2.21 -10.20 -1.31
N LEU A 115 -2.50 -9.10 -2.00
CA LEU A 115 -3.70 -8.31 -1.75
C LEU A 115 -4.87 -8.94 -2.49
N SER A 116 -5.70 -9.68 -1.76
CA SER A 116 -7.09 -9.94 -2.14
C SER A 116 -7.96 -9.03 -1.29
N LEU A 117 -8.09 -7.77 -1.70
CA LEU A 117 -9.03 -6.85 -1.07
C LEU A 117 -10.43 -7.24 -1.53
N ARG A 118 -11.23 -7.70 -0.56
CA ARG A 118 -12.68 -7.70 -0.68
C ARG A 118 -13.12 -6.24 -0.76
N TRP A 119 -13.61 -5.85 -1.94
CA TRP A 119 -14.44 -4.67 -2.06
C TRP A 119 -15.85 -5.11 -1.64
N ASP A 120 -16.06 -5.23 -0.33
CA ASP A 120 -17.39 -5.44 0.27
C ASP A 120 -18.08 -4.08 0.40
#